data_AF-A0A2D7W6B3-F1
#
_entry.id   AF-A0A2D7W6B3-F1
#
_cell.length_a   1.000
_cell.length_b   1.000
_cell.length_c   1.000
_cell.angle_alpha   90.00
_cell.angle_beta   90.00
_cell.angle_gamma   90.00
#
_symmetry.space_group_name_H-M   'P 1'
#
loop_
_entity.id
_entity.type
_entity.pdbx_description
1 polymer ?
#
loop_
_entity_poly.entity_id
_entity_poly.type
_entity_poly.pdbx_seq_one_letter_code
_entity_poly.pdbx_strand_id
1 'polypeptide(L)'
;FEGDKPPRKSLQTDLHFSNLFEFPTLFFPTCIIVIILDRVDILILILAWSFFITRCWHSYISLTSNRLRWRQISFEISCVIIYLMWIWIIFSSIM
;
A
#
# COMPACT_ATOMS: atom_id res chain seq x y z
N PHE A 1 -2.41 25.01 26.76
CA PHE A 1 -2.87 25.84 25.64
C PHE A 1 -3.07 24.93 24.45
N GLU A 2 -4.29 24.46 24.24
CA GLU A 2 -4.63 23.67 23.06
C GLU A 2 -5.00 24.69 21.98
N GLY A 3 -4.03 25.02 21.13
CA GLY A 3 -4.23 25.97 20.03
C GLY A 3 -5.39 25.50 19.14
N ASP A 4 -6.10 26.45 18.53
CA ASP A 4 -7.25 26.16 17.68
C ASP A 4 -6.97 25.00 16.72
N LYS A 5 -7.91 24.04 16.66
CA LYS A 5 -7.76 22.87 15.81
C LYS A 5 -7.48 23.33 14.37
N PRO A 6 -6.45 22.79 13.72
CA PRO A 6 -6.08 23.22 12.38
C PRO A 6 -7.26 23.04 11.42
N PRO A 7 -7.39 23.91 10.40
CA PRO A 7 -8.53 23.91 9.50
C PRO A 7 -8.75 22.52 8.88
N ARG A 8 -10.02 22.13 8.69
CA ARG A 8 -10.41 20.74 8.33
C ARG A 8 -9.67 20.15 7.11
N LYS A 9 -9.19 21.01 6.20
CA LYS A 9 -8.41 20.62 5.02
C LYS A 9 -6.98 20.18 5.37
N SER A 10 -6.28 20.89 6.25
CA SER A 10 -4.91 20.50 6.65
C SER A 10 -4.94 19.19 7.43
N LEU A 11 -5.91 19.02 8.33
CA LEU A 11 -6.09 17.76 9.05
C LEU A 11 -6.34 16.56 8.11
N GLN A 12 -7.09 16.75 7.03
CA GLN A 12 -7.31 15.69 6.04
C GLN A 12 -6.04 15.34 5.26
N THR A 13 -5.25 16.35 4.89
CA THR A 13 -3.96 16.13 4.22
C THR A 13 -3.00 15.36 5.10
N ASP A 14 -2.89 15.72 6.38
CA ASP A 14 -2.01 15.05 7.34
C ASP A 14 -2.42 13.57 7.55
N LEU A 15 -3.72 13.32 7.72
CA LEU A 15 -4.24 11.95 7.83
C LEU A 15 -4.05 11.14 6.55
N HIS A 16 -4.20 11.77 5.38
CA HIS A 16 -3.98 11.11 4.10
C HIS A 16 -2.50 10.77 3.91
N PHE A 17 -1.59 11.68 4.27
CA PHE A 17 -0.16 11.47 4.25
C PHE A 17 0.24 10.34 5.20
N SER A 18 -0.24 10.36 6.45
CA SER A 18 0.01 9.27 7.41
C SER A 18 -0.43 7.91 6.85
N ASN A 19 -1.61 7.83 6.23
CA ASN A 19 -2.14 6.60 5.63
C ASN A 19 -1.31 6.09 4.43
N LEU A 20 -0.49 6.94 3.80
CA LEU A 20 0.48 6.48 2.80
C LEU A 20 1.68 5.77 3.44
N PHE A 21 2.05 6.11 4.68
CA PHE A 21 3.24 5.60 5.39
C PHE A 21 3.01 4.36 6.25
N GLU A 22 1.77 3.89 6.39
CA GLU A 22 1.47 2.70 7.18
C GLU A 22 1.87 1.41 6.42
N PHE A 23 0.99 0.42 6.39
CA PHE A 23 1.17 -0.89 5.75
C PHE A 23 1.70 -0.89 4.30
N PRO A 24 1.31 0.06 3.43
CA PRO A 24 1.68 -0.01 2.02
C PRO A 24 3.17 0.21 1.76
N THR A 25 3.86 0.92 2.65
CA THR A 25 5.30 1.15 2.51
C THR A 25 6.10 -0.13 2.61
N LEU A 26 5.53 -1.18 3.23
CA LEU A 26 6.15 -2.50 3.34
C LEU A 26 6.39 -3.16 1.97
N PHE A 27 5.76 -2.68 0.90
CA PHE A 27 6.06 -3.14 -0.46
C PHE A 27 7.55 -2.98 -0.80
N PHE A 28 8.17 -1.84 -0.46
CA PHE A 28 9.58 -1.57 -0.76
C PHE A 28 10.54 -2.57 -0.09
N PRO A 29 10.51 -2.78 1.26
CA PRO A 29 11.36 -3.79 1.89
C PRO A 29 11.00 -5.20 1.42
N THR A 30 9.73 -5.50 1.10
CA THR A 30 9.35 -6.80 0.52
C THR A 30 10.06 -7.05 -0.80
N CYS A 31 10.07 -6.07 -1.71
CA CYS A 31 10.81 -6.18 -2.98
C CYS A 31 12.32 -6.34 -2.77
N ILE A 32 12.91 -5.59 -1.84
CA ILE A 32 14.33 -5.70 -1.52
C ILE A 32 14.66 -7.12 -1.02
N ILE A 33 13.83 -7.67 -0.12
CA ILE A 33 14.01 -9.03 0.41
C ILE A 33 13.94 -10.07 -0.72
N VAL A 34 13.00 -9.95 -1.65
CA VAL A 34 12.90 -10.89 -2.79
C VAL A 34 14.16 -10.85 -3.65
N ILE A 35 14.68 -9.65 -3.92
CA ILE A 35 15.90 -9.47 -4.72
C ILE A 35 17.10 -10.08 -4.00
N ILE A 36 17.24 -9.86 -2.69
CA ILE A 36 18.34 -10.41 -1.88
C ILE A 36 18.27 -11.94 -1.81
N LEU A 37 17.08 -12.51 -1.74
CA LEU A 37 16.87 -13.96 -1.73
C LEU A 37 17.06 -14.62 -3.11
N ASP A 38 17.26 -13.82 -4.17
CA ASP A 38 17.31 -14.27 -5.57
C ASP A 38 16.10 -15.15 -5.96
N ARG A 39 14.91 -14.79 -5.43
CA ARG A 39 13.63 -15.49 -5.66
C ARG A 39 12.67 -14.66 -6.52
N VAL A 40 13.20 -13.97 -7.52
CA VAL A 40 12.39 -13.11 -8.40
C VAL A 40 11.63 -13.98 -9.41
N ASP A 41 10.43 -14.40 -9.03
CA ASP A 41 9.53 -15.18 -9.88
C ASP A 41 8.56 -14.30 -10.69
N ILE A 42 8.00 -14.87 -11.76
CA ILE A 42 6.96 -14.21 -12.57
C ILE A 42 5.71 -13.89 -11.72
N LEU A 43 5.42 -14.69 -10.70
CA LEU A 43 4.29 -14.45 -9.78
C LEU A 43 4.52 -13.22 -8.89
N ILE A 44 5.74 -13.05 -8.33
CA ILE A 44 6.10 -11.83 -7.61
C ILE A 44 5.98 -10.61 -8.54
N LEU A 45 6.41 -10.75 -9.80
CA LEU A 45 6.33 -9.67 -10.77
C LEU A 45 4.87 -9.24 -11.03
N ILE A 46 3.97 -10.20 -11.25
CA ILE A 46 2.53 -9.93 -11.45
C ILE A 46 1.91 -9.29 -10.21
N LEU A 47 2.25 -9.75 -9.01
CA LEU A 47 1.79 -9.16 -7.74
C LEU A 47 2.29 -7.72 -7.58
N ALA A 48 3.56 -7.46 -7.91
CA ALA A 48 4.15 -6.14 -7.84
C ALA A 48 3.49 -5.14 -8.81
N TRP A 49 3.24 -5.55 -10.04
CA TRP A 49 2.49 -4.72 -11.00
C TRP A 49 1.05 -4.48 -10.55
N SER A 50 0.41 -5.50 -9.97
CA SER A 50 -0.95 -5.37 -9.40
C SER A 50 -1.00 -4.38 -8.24
N PHE A 51 0.03 -4.36 -7.38
CA PHE A 51 0.20 -3.36 -6.31
C PHE A 51 0.28 -1.93 -6.89
N PHE A 52 1.10 -1.74 -7.92
CA PHE A 52 1.24 -0.45 -8.60
C PHE A 52 -0.09 0.04 -9.20
N ILE A 53 -0.82 -0.83 -9.90
CA ILE A 53 -2.12 -0.48 -10.50
C ILE A 53 -3.14 -0.10 -9.41
N THR A 54 -3.17 -0.85 -8.30
CA THR A 54 -4.04 -0.56 -7.16
C THR A 54 -3.77 0.83 -6.58
N ARG A 55 -2.50 1.24 -6.51
CA ARG A 55 -2.07 2.57 -6.04
C ARG A 55 -2.47 3.68 -6.98
N CYS A 56 -2.29 3.48 -8.29
CA CYS A 56 -2.76 4.43 -9.31
C CYS A 56 -4.28 4.60 -9.24
N TRP A 57 -5.02 3.50 -9.12
CA TRP A 57 -6.48 3.51 -8.98
C TRP A 57 -6.93 4.21 -7.68
N HIS A 58 -6.25 3.95 -6.56
CA HIS A 58 -6.52 4.63 -5.29
C HIS A 58 -6.32 6.13 -5.37
N SER A 59 -5.21 6.57 -5.99
CA SER A 59 -4.92 7.98 -6.18
C SER A 59 -5.97 8.64 -7.09
N TYR A 60 -6.37 7.96 -8.17
CA TYR A 60 -7.39 8.46 -9.08
C TYR A 60 -8.77 8.60 -8.40
N ILE A 61 -9.19 7.59 -7.64
CA ILE A 61 -10.47 7.65 -6.90
C ILE A 61 -10.41 8.68 -5.77
N SER A 62 -9.30 8.77 -5.03
CA SER A 62 -9.17 9.74 -3.95
C SER A 62 -9.19 11.19 -4.46
N LEU A 63 -8.70 11.44 -5.69
CA LEU A 63 -8.78 12.74 -6.35
C LEU A 63 -10.17 13.05 -6.92
N THR A 64 -10.92 12.04 -7.38
CA THR A 64 -12.20 12.24 -8.09
C THR A 64 -13.43 12.15 -7.18
N SER A 65 -13.39 11.33 -6.13
CA SER A 65 -14.56 10.92 -5.35
C SER A 65 -14.34 11.15 -3.85
N ASN A 66 -15.05 12.14 -3.29
CA ASN A 66 -15.07 12.44 -1.85
C ASN A 66 -15.95 11.43 -1.06
N ARG A 67 -15.74 10.13 -1.25
CA ARG A 67 -16.43 9.07 -0.50
C ARG A 67 -15.41 8.27 0.31
N LEU A 68 -15.44 8.45 1.63
CA LEU A 68 -14.57 7.79 2.62
C LEU A 68 -14.41 6.27 2.39
N ARG A 69 -15.47 5.58 1.95
CA ARG A 69 -15.47 4.12 1.71
C ARG A 69 -14.42 3.65 0.72
N TRP A 70 -14.17 4.39 -0.35
CA TRP A 70 -13.21 3.95 -1.36
C TRP A 70 -11.76 4.12 -0.90
N ARG A 71 -11.50 5.06 0.02
CA ARG A 71 -10.18 5.26 0.62
C ARG A 71 -9.77 4.06 1.48
N GLN A 72 -10.72 3.46 2.19
CA GLN A 72 -10.51 2.24 2.98
C GLN A 72 -10.26 1.01 2.10
N ILE A 73 -11.11 0.79 1.08
CA ILE A 73 -11.02 -0.40 0.21
C ILE A 73 -9.66 -0.49 -0.48
N SER A 74 -9.14 0.62 -1.00
CA SER A 74 -7.83 0.62 -1.64
C SER A 74 -6.65 0.38 -0.70
N PHE A 75 -6.78 0.79 0.56
CA PHE A 75 -5.79 0.46 1.59
C PHE A 75 -5.80 -1.05 1.85
N GLU A 76 -6.98 -1.62 2.04
CA GLU A 76 -7.16 -3.06 2.26
C GLU A 76 -6.63 -3.90 1.09
N ILE A 77 -6.91 -3.53 -0.16
CA ILE A 77 -6.38 -4.25 -1.34
C ILE A 77 -4.84 -4.20 -1.36
N SER A 78 -4.25 -3.06 -1.02
CA SER A 78 -2.78 -2.94 -0.95
C SER A 78 -2.19 -3.85 0.13
N CYS A 79 -2.84 -3.95 1.29
CA CYS A 79 -2.43 -4.86 2.35
C CYS A 79 -2.53 -6.32 1.91
N VAL A 80 -3.62 -6.72 1.25
CA VAL A 80 -3.81 -8.08 0.73
C VAL A 80 -2.72 -8.46 -0.26
N ILE A 81 -2.34 -7.56 -1.17
CA ILE A 81 -1.26 -7.83 -2.14
C ILE A 81 0.08 -8.06 -1.41
N ILE A 82 0.40 -7.24 -0.41
CA ILE A 82 1.61 -7.43 0.39
C ILE A 82 1.56 -8.77 1.13
N TYR A 83 0.44 -9.13 1.75
CA TYR A 83 0.26 -10.44 2.38
C TYR A 83 0.49 -11.60 1.41
N LEU A 84 -0.05 -11.52 0.19
CA LEU A 84 0.16 -12.55 -0.83
C LEU A 84 1.64 -12.66 -1.26
N MET A 85 2.33 -11.53 -1.39
CA MET A 85 3.78 -11.54 -1.67
C MET A 85 4.56 -12.23 -0.54
N TRP A 86 4.25 -11.94 0.73
CA TRP A 86 4.91 -12.59 1.86
C TRP A 86 4.63 -14.09 1.96
N ILE A 87 3.37 -14.52 1.73
CA ILE A 87 3.01 -15.94 1.68
C ILE A 87 3.81 -16.66 0.58
N TRP A 88 3.92 -16.03 -0.60
CA TRP A 88 4.71 -16.59 -1.70
C TRP A 88 6.20 -16.71 -1.36
N ILE A 89 6.79 -15.65 -0.79
CA ILE A 89 8.20 -15.66 -0.37
C ILE A 89 8.47 -16.77 0.63
N ILE A 90 7.62 -16.91 1.66
CA ILE A 90 7.77 -17.94 2.68
C ILE A 90 7.67 -19.33 2.04
N PHE A 91 6.68 -19.55 1.18
CA PHE A 91 6.50 -20.83 0.48
C PHE A 91 7.72 -21.18 -0.41
N SER A 92 8.19 -20.23 -1.23
CA SER A 92 9.35 -20.37 -2.12
C SER A 92 10.70 -20.49 -1.36
N SER A 93 10.74 -20.06 -0.10
CA SER A 93 11.92 -20.19 0.76
C SER A 93 12.00 -21.54 1.48
N ILE A 94 10.85 -22.16 1.79
CA ILE A 94 10.76 -23.41 2.55
C ILE A 94 10.89 -24.64 1.64
N MET A 95 10.37 -24.56 0.41
CA MET A 95 10.39 -25.63 -0.57
C MET A 95 11.51 -25.44 -1.59
#